data_AF-A0A845QY76-F1
#
_entry.id   AF-A0A845QY76-F1
#
_cell.length_a   1.000
_cell.length_b   1.000
_cell.length_c   1.000
_cell.angle_alpha   90.00
_cell.angle_beta   90.00
_cell.angle_gamma   90.00
#
_symmetry.space_group_name_H-M   'P 1'
#
loop_
_entity.id
_entity.type
_entity.pdbx_description
1 polymer ?
#
loop_
_entity_poly.entity_id
_entity_poly.type
_entity_poly.pdbx_seq_one_letter_code
_entity_poly.pdbx_strand_id
1 'polypeptide(L)'
;MYIYAEYLLIENFIINYIILYVTKRFTRTDTNNIRIILSALLGALYTLIVFIPKLHFMGNFIGKICISIILIILAFNPFKLKKFLKLFATFYTVSFVFAGGSFALFYLTNSKVYFGEGIFYIKSINNFKPSILIVGIIISYIFYKIASQYIYSKISKENMYVSFIVKLQDKTARLKGLVDTGNSLIDPITNIPVIVVEFSAISELLPSSIRDIFTIYSEDDLSIISRVISNSNELIKFRLIPFKSVGKENGMLLGFKPDRIIIENDEDKQVSEIVIGIYNSHLTNNNDYVALLHPEIIN
;
A
#
# COMPACT_ATOMS: atom_id res chain seq x y z
N MET A 1 -36.64 -3.11 30.96
CA MET A 1 -35.59 -2.11 30.71
C MET A 1 -35.90 -1.46 29.38
N TYR A 2 -35.90 -0.13 29.29
CA TYR A 2 -36.12 0.58 28.03
C TYR A 2 -34.78 0.81 27.33
N ILE A 3 -34.70 0.42 26.06
CA ILE A 3 -33.55 0.70 25.18
C ILE A 3 -34.07 1.66 24.11
N TYR A 4 -33.50 2.86 24.07
CA TYR A 4 -33.85 3.88 23.08
C TYR A 4 -33.07 3.61 21.80
N ALA A 5 -33.80 3.37 20.70
CA ALA A 5 -33.20 2.98 19.42
C ALA A 5 -32.31 4.08 18.84
N GLU A 6 -32.65 5.36 19.05
CA GLU A 6 -31.89 6.50 18.53
C GLU A 6 -30.46 6.56 19.09
N TYR A 7 -30.27 6.39 20.40
CA TYR A 7 -28.94 6.40 21.02
C TYR A 7 -28.12 5.19 20.59
N LEU A 8 -28.75 4.02 20.52
CA LEU A 8 -28.13 2.78 20.08
C LEU A 8 -27.63 2.89 18.62
N LEU A 9 -28.40 3.53 17.74
CA LEU A 9 -28.00 3.79 16.36
C LEU A 9 -26.84 4.79 16.26
N ILE A 10 -26.91 5.91 16.98
CA ILE A 10 -25.88 6.95 16.93
C ILE A 10 -24.53 6.41 17.46
N GLU A 11 -24.55 5.73 18.60
CA GLU A 11 -23.34 5.15 19.20
C GLU A 11 -22.71 4.12 18.26
N ASN A 12 -23.51 3.19 17.74
CA ASN A 12 -22.98 2.16 16.84
C ASN A 12 -22.54 2.72 15.49
N PHE A 13 -23.16 3.80 15.01
CA PHE A 13 -22.69 4.49 13.81
C PHE A 13 -21.29 5.09 14.04
N ILE A 14 -21.10 5.82 15.14
CA ILE A 14 -19.81 6.45 15.48
C ILE A 14 -18.73 5.37 15.66
N ILE A 15 -19.03 4.31 16.41
CA ILE A 15 -18.08 3.21 16.66
C ILE A 15 -17.68 2.53 15.36
N ASN A 16 -18.65 2.12 14.53
CA ASN A 16 -18.34 1.46 13.26
C ASN A 16 -17.58 2.40 12.30
N TYR A 17 -17.92 3.69 12.28
CA TYR A 17 -17.19 4.68 11.48
C TYR A 17 -15.72 4.79 11.91
N ILE A 18 -15.45 4.91 13.22
CA ILE A 18 -14.09 4.98 13.75
C ILE A 18 -13.31 3.71 13.40
N ILE A 19 -13.89 2.52 13.63
CA ILE A 19 -13.23 1.24 13.36
C ILE A 19 -12.86 1.14 11.87
N LEU A 20 -13.80 1.43 10.96
CA LEU A 20 -13.57 1.37 9.52
C LEU A 20 -12.56 2.44 9.06
N TYR A 21 -12.63 3.65 9.60
CA TYR A 21 -11.70 4.73 9.26
C TYR A 21 -10.27 4.42 9.73
N VAL A 22 -10.11 3.90 10.95
CA VAL A 22 -8.81 3.46 11.46
C VAL A 22 -8.28 2.28 10.64
N THR A 23 -9.14 1.32 10.29
CA THR A 23 -8.79 0.20 9.40
C THR A 23 -8.29 0.69 8.04
N LYS A 24 -8.96 1.68 7.43
CA LYS A 24 -8.52 2.35 6.20
C LYS A 24 -7.09 2.89 6.35
N ARG A 25 -6.83 3.64 7.43
CA ARG A 25 -5.53 4.27 7.68
C ARG A 25 -4.41 3.27 7.91
N PHE A 26 -4.62 2.24 8.73
CA PHE A 26 -3.61 1.21 8.98
C PHE A 26 -3.29 0.38 7.75
N THR A 27 -4.31 0.02 6.96
CA THR A 27 -4.11 -0.78 5.75
C THR A 27 -3.62 0.03 4.56
N ARG A 28 -3.67 1.38 4.64
CA ARG A 28 -3.44 2.33 3.54
C ARG A 28 -4.28 2.01 2.30
N THR A 29 -5.52 1.58 2.54
CA THR A 29 -6.42 1.24 1.44
C THR A 29 -7.15 2.49 0.97
N ASP A 30 -7.05 2.80 -0.33
CA ASP A 30 -7.82 3.89 -0.90
C ASP A 30 -9.29 3.52 -1.03
N THR A 31 -10.15 4.32 -0.43
CA THR A 31 -11.61 4.21 -0.56
C THR A 31 -12.29 5.55 -0.32
N ASN A 32 -13.43 5.75 -0.96
CA ASN A 32 -14.26 6.93 -0.77
C ASN A 32 -14.87 6.96 0.64
N ASN A 33 -14.81 8.12 1.31
CA ASN A 33 -15.38 8.30 2.65
C ASN A 33 -16.89 8.02 2.70
N ILE A 34 -17.63 8.23 1.60
CA ILE A 34 -19.06 7.89 1.51
C ILE A 34 -19.28 6.39 1.73
N ARG A 35 -18.41 5.54 1.18
CA ARG A 35 -18.51 4.07 1.36
C ARG A 35 -18.31 3.68 2.82
N ILE A 36 -17.40 4.36 3.53
CA ILE A 36 -17.18 4.16 4.96
C ILE A 36 -18.44 4.55 5.75
N ILE A 37 -19.04 5.70 5.43
CA ILE A 37 -20.28 6.17 6.08
C ILE A 37 -21.42 5.18 5.86
N LEU A 38 -21.62 4.71 4.63
CA LEU A 38 -22.68 3.74 4.31
C LEU A 38 -22.45 2.40 5.03
N SER A 39 -21.21 1.91 5.07
CA SER A 39 -20.88 0.72 5.88
C SER A 39 -21.13 0.96 7.37
N ALA A 40 -20.70 2.09 7.93
CA ALA A 40 -20.94 2.40 9.33
C ALA A 40 -22.44 2.48 9.66
N LEU A 41 -23.24 3.03 8.75
CA LEU A 41 -24.70 3.07 8.87
C LEU A 41 -25.31 1.66 8.84
N LEU A 42 -24.84 0.79 7.95
CA LEU A 42 -25.27 -0.61 7.92
C LEU A 42 -24.93 -1.33 9.23
N GLY A 43 -23.73 -1.08 9.79
CA GLY A 43 -23.31 -1.61 11.08
C GLY A 43 -24.17 -1.10 12.24
N ALA A 44 -24.59 0.16 12.19
CA ALA A 44 -25.54 0.71 13.14
C ALA A 44 -26.91 0.04 13.02
N LEU A 45 -27.46 -0.06 11.81
CA LEU A 45 -28.76 -0.70 11.56
C LEU A 45 -28.78 -2.17 11.99
N TYR A 46 -27.67 -2.88 11.84
CA TYR A 46 -27.52 -4.26 12.32
C TYR A 46 -27.82 -4.39 13.82
N THR A 47 -27.58 -3.36 14.64
CA THR A 47 -27.87 -3.44 16.08
C THR A 47 -29.36 -3.45 16.43
N LEU A 48 -30.24 -3.09 15.48
CA LEU A 48 -31.69 -3.16 15.67
C LEU A 48 -32.23 -4.60 15.72
N ILE A 49 -31.42 -5.62 15.39
CA ILE A 49 -31.83 -7.03 15.49
C ILE A 49 -32.29 -7.42 16.91
N VAL A 50 -31.84 -6.71 17.96
CA VAL A 50 -32.30 -6.89 19.35
C VAL A 50 -33.81 -6.83 19.45
N PHE A 51 -34.41 -5.89 18.72
CA PHE A 51 -35.84 -5.62 18.76
C PHE A 51 -36.66 -6.61 17.92
N ILE A 52 -36.00 -7.50 17.16
CA ILE A 52 -36.66 -8.41 16.21
C ILE A 52 -36.30 -9.86 16.58
N PRO A 53 -37.14 -10.55 17.38
CA PRO A 53 -36.86 -11.91 17.86
C PRO A 53 -36.51 -12.92 16.76
N LYS A 54 -37.13 -12.79 15.58
CA LYS A 54 -36.87 -13.65 14.41
C LYS A 54 -35.44 -13.52 13.87
N LEU A 55 -34.74 -12.43 14.16
CA LEU A 55 -33.38 -12.15 13.69
C LEU A 55 -32.31 -12.38 14.77
N HIS A 56 -32.67 -12.86 15.97
CA HIS A 56 -31.73 -13.10 17.06
C HIS A 56 -30.60 -14.08 16.69
N PHE A 57 -30.85 -15.02 15.77
CA PHE A 57 -29.81 -15.92 15.25
C PHE A 57 -28.62 -15.18 14.63
N MET A 58 -28.83 -13.96 14.11
CA MET A 58 -27.76 -13.12 13.56
C MET A 58 -26.80 -12.62 14.64
N GLY A 59 -27.24 -12.55 15.91
CA GLY A 59 -26.40 -12.17 17.05
C GLY A 59 -25.32 -13.19 17.42
N ASN A 60 -25.42 -14.43 16.91
CA ASN A 60 -24.44 -15.48 17.15
C ASN A 60 -23.08 -15.17 16.51
N PHE A 61 -22.05 -15.88 16.95
CA PHE A 61 -20.67 -15.72 16.45
C PHE A 61 -20.58 -15.73 14.91
N ILE A 62 -21.30 -16.64 14.25
CA ILE A 62 -21.33 -16.76 12.79
C ILE A 62 -21.95 -15.52 12.15
N GLY A 63 -23.09 -15.04 12.66
CA GLY A 63 -23.75 -13.86 12.12
C GLY A 63 -22.90 -12.59 12.27
N LYS A 64 -22.15 -12.47 13.37
CA LYS A 64 -21.17 -11.40 13.58
C LYS A 64 -20.01 -11.44 12.57
N ILE A 65 -19.55 -12.63 12.18
CA ILE A 65 -18.56 -12.77 11.11
C ILE A 65 -19.18 -12.33 9.77
N CYS A 66 -20.38 -12.83 9.43
CA CYS A 66 -21.05 -12.49 8.18
C CYS A 66 -21.25 -10.97 8.03
N ILE A 67 -21.75 -10.28 9.06
CA ILE A 67 -21.92 -8.82 8.98
C ILE A 67 -20.57 -8.11 8.81
N SER A 68 -19.52 -8.56 9.50
CA SER A 68 -18.18 -7.97 9.37
C SER A 68 -17.63 -8.11 7.95
N ILE A 69 -17.86 -9.26 7.30
CA ILE A 69 -17.51 -9.47 5.88
C ILE A 69 -18.25 -8.46 5.00
N ILE A 70 -19.57 -8.30 5.18
CA ILE A 70 -20.38 -7.37 4.40
C ILE A 70 -19.90 -5.92 4.57
N LEU A 71 -19.61 -5.50 5.81
CA LEU A 71 -19.11 -4.16 6.11
C LEU A 71 -17.80 -3.86 5.37
N ILE A 72 -16.87 -4.82 5.34
CA ILE A 72 -15.57 -4.68 4.68
C ILE A 72 -15.72 -4.65 3.16
N ILE A 73 -16.55 -5.52 2.58
CA ILE A 73 -16.81 -5.52 1.13
C ILE A 73 -17.43 -4.18 0.72
N LEU A 74 -18.45 -3.72 1.45
CA LEU A 74 -19.11 -2.45 1.18
C LEU A 74 -18.16 -1.25 1.33
N ALA A 75 -17.30 -1.26 2.36
CA ALA A 75 -16.37 -0.16 2.64
C ALA A 75 -15.18 -0.12 1.67
N PHE A 76 -14.61 -1.28 1.31
CA PHE A 76 -13.30 -1.35 0.65
C PHE A 76 -13.31 -2.05 -0.71
N ASN A 77 -14.28 -2.94 -0.99
CA ASN A 77 -14.35 -3.77 -2.21
C ASN A 77 -12.99 -4.40 -2.60
N PRO A 78 -12.39 -5.22 -1.72
CA PRO A 78 -11.08 -5.81 -2.01
C PRO A 78 -11.19 -6.90 -3.09
N PHE A 79 -10.47 -6.71 -4.21
CA PHE A 79 -10.43 -7.68 -5.32
C PHE A 79 -9.61 -8.94 -5.01
N LYS A 80 -8.46 -8.81 -4.33
CA LYS A 80 -7.55 -9.92 -4.02
C LYS A 80 -7.79 -10.47 -2.61
N LEU A 81 -7.80 -11.79 -2.43
CA LEU A 81 -8.04 -12.47 -1.14
C LEU A 81 -7.04 -12.02 -0.04
N LYS A 82 -5.76 -11.85 -0.40
CA LYS A 82 -4.73 -11.36 0.53
C LYS A 82 -5.08 -9.97 1.10
N LYS A 83 -5.58 -9.07 0.24
CA LYS A 83 -6.04 -7.72 0.65
C LYS A 83 -7.27 -7.82 1.55
N PHE A 84 -8.22 -8.68 1.22
CA PHE A 84 -9.39 -8.95 2.06
C PHE A 84 -8.99 -9.45 3.46
N LEU A 85 -8.12 -10.46 3.56
CA LEU A 85 -7.66 -11.00 4.85
C LEU A 85 -6.92 -9.95 5.69
N LYS A 86 -6.09 -9.09 5.06
CA LYS A 86 -5.42 -7.97 5.74
C LYS A 86 -6.44 -6.98 6.31
N LEU A 87 -7.46 -6.59 5.54
CA LEU A 87 -8.54 -5.71 5.99
C LEU A 87 -9.35 -6.33 7.13
N PHE A 88 -9.70 -7.61 6.99
CA PHE A 88 -10.49 -8.37 7.96
C PHE A 88 -9.76 -8.52 9.30
N ALA A 89 -8.49 -8.92 9.28
CA ALA A 89 -7.68 -8.99 10.48
C ALA A 89 -7.54 -7.62 11.17
N THR A 90 -7.23 -6.57 10.40
CA THR A 90 -7.09 -5.21 10.93
C THR A 90 -8.40 -4.70 11.55
N PHE A 91 -9.53 -4.93 10.89
CA PHE A 91 -10.86 -4.55 11.39
C PHE A 91 -11.14 -5.17 12.77
N TYR A 92 -10.89 -6.47 12.94
CA TYR A 92 -11.07 -7.14 14.24
C TYR A 92 -10.07 -6.67 15.28
N THR A 93 -8.80 -6.45 14.92
CA THR A 93 -7.82 -5.88 15.86
C THR A 93 -8.29 -4.52 16.39
N VAL A 94 -8.70 -3.61 15.50
CA VAL A 94 -9.21 -2.29 15.91
C VAL A 94 -10.48 -2.42 16.76
N SER A 95 -11.39 -3.33 16.38
CA SER A 95 -12.61 -3.62 17.15
C SER A 95 -12.30 -4.14 18.56
N PHE A 96 -11.34 -5.05 18.71
CA PHE A 96 -10.93 -5.58 20.00
C PHE A 96 -10.21 -4.54 20.85
N VAL A 97 -9.37 -3.68 20.26
CA VAL A 97 -8.77 -2.55 20.98
C VAL A 97 -9.85 -1.60 21.47
N PHE A 98 -10.84 -1.27 20.64
CA PHE A 98 -11.94 -0.39 21.01
C PHE A 98 -12.78 -1.00 22.14
N ALA A 99 -13.17 -2.28 22.01
CA ALA A 99 -13.93 -2.99 23.03
C ALA A 99 -13.15 -3.15 24.34
N GLY A 100 -11.86 -3.53 24.27
CA GLY A 100 -10.98 -3.70 25.42
C GLY A 100 -10.71 -2.37 26.14
N GLY A 101 -10.47 -1.28 25.40
CA GLY A 101 -10.31 0.05 25.97
C GLY A 101 -11.59 0.54 26.66
N SER A 102 -12.74 0.33 26.01
CA SER A 102 -14.05 0.64 26.61
C SER A 102 -14.30 -0.18 27.88
N PHE A 103 -13.94 -1.47 27.87
CA PHE A 103 -14.07 -2.37 29.03
C PHE A 103 -13.13 -2.00 30.18
N ALA A 104 -11.89 -1.62 29.88
CA ALA A 104 -10.92 -1.19 30.89
C ALA A 104 -11.38 0.11 31.58
N LEU A 105 -11.84 1.10 30.80
CA LEU A 105 -12.39 2.35 31.34
C LEU A 105 -13.63 2.10 32.19
N PHE A 106 -14.46 1.16 31.76
CA PHE A 106 -15.63 0.73 32.52
C PHE A 106 -15.24 0.16 33.89
N TYR A 107 -14.26 -0.76 33.93
CA TYR A 107 -13.79 -1.36 35.17
C TYR A 107 -13.21 -0.32 36.14
N LEU A 108 -12.45 0.64 35.62
CA LEU A 108 -11.85 1.71 36.42
C LEU A 108 -12.87 2.73 36.95
N THR A 109 -14.07 2.82 36.35
CA THR A 109 -15.08 3.83 36.71
C THR A 109 -16.28 3.27 37.49
N ASN A 110 -16.29 1.98 37.87
CA ASN A 110 -17.37 1.32 38.62
C ASN A 110 -18.78 1.51 38.01
N SER A 111 -18.86 1.65 36.68
CA SER A 111 -20.15 1.68 35.99
C SER A 111 -20.79 0.28 35.99
N LYS A 112 -22.10 0.13 35.77
CA LYS A 112 -22.76 -1.19 35.59
C LYS A 112 -23.11 -1.40 34.11
N VAL A 113 -22.44 -2.31 33.43
CA VAL A 113 -22.73 -2.74 32.05
C VAL A 113 -23.37 -4.12 32.12
N TYR A 114 -24.41 -4.31 31.33
CA TYR A 114 -25.06 -5.60 31.17
C TYR A 114 -24.63 -6.16 29.82
N PHE A 115 -24.14 -7.40 29.86
CA PHE A 115 -23.87 -8.19 28.66
C PHE A 115 -25.09 -9.09 28.44
N GLY A 116 -25.89 -8.78 27.42
CA GLY A 116 -27.05 -9.57 27.03
C GLY A 116 -27.07 -9.75 25.51
N GLU A 117 -27.32 -10.98 25.06
CA GLU A 117 -27.56 -11.34 23.65
C GLU A 117 -26.49 -10.85 22.65
N GLY A 118 -25.24 -10.77 23.11
CA GLY A 118 -24.10 -10.45 22.25
C GLY A 118 -23.98 -8.96 21.87
N ILE A 119 -24.67 -8.05 22.55
CA ILE A 119 -24.67 -6.61 22.24
C ILE A 119 -24.23 -5.80 23.46
N PHE A 120 -23.49 -4.72 23.19
CA PHE A 120 -22.92 -3.83 24.19
C PHE A 120 -23.85 -2.64 24.44
N TYR A 121 -24.30 -2.43 25.67
CA TYR A 121 -25.03 -1.20 26.05
C TYR A 121 -24.62 -0.70 27.44
N ILE A 122 -24.50 0.62 27.57
CA ILE A 122 -24.08 1.30 28.80
C ILE A 122 -25.34 1.68 29.61
N LYS A 123 -25.57 1.05 30.78
CA LYS A 123 -26.73 1.33 31.64
C LYS A 123 -26.49 2.54 32.57
N SER A 124 -26.00 3.65 32.03
CA SER A 124 -25.84 4.89 32.79
C SER A 124 -26.17 6.11 31.93
N ILE A 125 -27.47 6.29 31.70
CA ILE A 125 -28.03 7.43 30.95
C ILE A 125 -27.83 8.77 31.69
N ASN A 126 -27.60 8.77 33.02
CA ASN A 126 -27.39 10.02 33.75
C ASN A 126 -25.92 10.47 33.82
N ASN A 127 -24.95 9.60 33.55
CA ASN A 127 -23.51 9.90 33.69
C ASN A 127 -22.67 9.45 32.47
N PHE A 128 -23.23 9.48 31.26
CA PHE A 128 -22.43 9.24 30.05
C PHE A 128 -21.45 10.41 29.86
N LYS A 129 -20.22 10.25 30.33
CA LYS A 129 -19.20 11.29 30.21
C LYS A 129 -18.47 11.15 28.87
N PRO A 130 -18.46 12.19 28.01
CA PRO A 130 -17.66 12.23 26.77
C PRO A 130 -16.17 11.91 26.98
N SER A 131 -15.68 12.04 28.23
CA SER A 131 -14.33 11.68 28.63
C SER A 131 -13.96 10.21 28.34
N ILE A 132 -14.91 9.27 28.34
CA ILE A 132 -14.64 7.86 28.07
C ILE A 132 -14.28 7.64 26.59
N LEU A 133 -14.95 8.35 25.68
CA LEU A 133 -14.63 8.33 24.25
C LEU A 133 -13.27 8.97 24.00
N ILE A 134 -12.95 10.07 24.68
CA ILE A 134 -11.67 10.77 24.55
C ILE A 134 -10.51 9.86 24.99
N VAL A 135 -10.64 9.15 26.12
CA VAL A 135 -9.58 8.24 26.58
C VAL A 135 -9.45 7.02 25.66
N GLY A 136 -10.56 6.48 25.14
CA GLY A 136 -10.53 5.44 24.12
C GLY A 136 -9.79 5.87 22.84
N ILE A 137 -10.00 7.12 22.40
CA ILE A 137 -9.29 7.73 21.27
C ILE A 137 -7.78 7.87 21.58
N ILE A 138 -7.42 8.35 22.78
CA ILE A 138 -6.02 8.51 23.20
C ILE A 138 -5.29 7.16 23.24
N ILE A 139 -5.88 6.14 23.85
CA ILE A 139 -5.29 4.79 23.92
C ILE A 139 -5.14 4.20 22.52
N SER A 140 -6.17 4.34 21.68
CA SER A 140 -6.12 3.88 20.28
C SER A 140 -5.02 4.60 19.47
N TYR A 141 -4.81 5.90 19.71
CA TYR A 141 -3.76 6.68 19.08
C TYR A 141 -2.35 6.26 19.54
N ILE A 142 -2.16 6.00 20.84
CA ILE A 142 -0.89 5.48 21.38
C ILE A 142 -0.58 4.10 20.78
N PHE A 143 -1.58 3.22 20.71
CA PHE A 143 -1.42 1.89 20.12
C PHE A 143 -1.09 1.98 18.62
N TYR A 144 -1.74 2.90 17.88
CA TYR A 144 -1.36 3.22 16.50
C TYR A 144 0.09 3.67 16.38
N LYS A 145 0.57 4.56 17.26
CA LYS A 145 1.94 5.06 17.18
C LYS A 145 2.98 3.95 17.41
N ILE A 146 2.75 3.08 18.41
CA ILE A 146 3.64 1.97 18.73
C ILE A 146 3.62 0.91 17.62
N ALA A 147 2.42 0.51 17.18
CA ALA A 147 2.25 -0.48 16.13
C ALA A 147 2.84 0.02 14.80
N SER A 148 2.60 1.29 14.44
CA SER A 148 3.17 1.88 13.22
C SER A 148 4.70 1.91 13.27
N GLN A 149 5.32 2.34 14.37
CA GLN A 149 6.80 2.33 14.49
C GLN A 149 7.40 0.91 14.38
N TYR A 150 6.74 -0.09 14.96
CA TYR A 150 7.19 -1.48 14.87
C TYR A 150 6.99 -2.07 13.45
N ILE A 151 5.89 -1.72 12.80
CA ILE A 151 5.57 -2.16 11.44
C ILE A 151 6.50 -1.47 10.42
N TYR A 152 6.74 -0.16 10.52
CA TYR A 152 7.65 0.57 9.63
C TYR A 152 9.08 0.03 9.70
N SER A 153 9.59 -0.29 10.89
CA SER A 153 10.96 -0.79 11.05
C SER A 153 11.16 -2.20 10.49
N LYS A 154 10.12 -3.05 10.48
CA LYS A 154 10.18 -4.41 9.95
C LYS A 154 9.89 -4.49 8.44
N ILE A 155 8.95 -3.68 7.95
CA ILE A 155 8.59 -3.60 6.52
C ILE A 155 9.69 -2.90 5.70
N SER A 156 10.45 -1.96 6.28
CA SER A 156 11.56 -1.27 5.61
C SER A 156 12.66 -2.19 5.05
N LYS A 157 12.82 -3.41 5.59
CA LYS A 157 13.85 -4.35 5.11
C LYS A 157 13.36 -5.25 3.98
N GLU A 158 12.06 -5.57 3.93
CA GLU A 158 11.47 -6.41 2.88
C GLU A 158 11.02 -5.58 1.65
N ASN A 159 10.68 -4.30 1.83
CA ASN A 159 10.25 -3.40 0.75
C ASN A 159 11.39 -2.82 -0.11
N MET A 160 12.64 -3.17 0.17
CA MET A 160 13.75 -2.69 -0.65
C MET A 160 13.85 -3.44 -1.98
N TYR A 161 13.30 -4.64 -2.12
CA TYR A 161 13.31 -5.37 -3.38
C TYR A 161 11.92 -5.40 -4.02
N VAL A 162 11.83 -4.96 -5.26
CA VAL A 162 10.57 -4.87 -5.99
C VAL A 162 10.70 -5.59 -7.32
N SER A 163 9.73 -6.45 -7.63
CA SER A 163 9.63 -7.07 -8.95
C SER A 163 8.82 -6.16 -9.87
N PHE A 164 9.27 -6.00 -11.11
CA PHE A 164 8.61 -5.16 -12.10
C PHE A 164 8.78 -5.72 -13.51
N ILE A 165 7.87 -5.38 -14.40
CA ILE A 165 7.89 -5.77 -15.81
C ILE A 165 8.14 -4.53 -16.64
N VAL A 166 9.17 -4.58 -17.48
CA VAL A 166 9.44 -3.59 -18.52
C VAL A 166 8.82 -4.08 -19.82
N LYS A 167 7.99 -3.26 -20.46
CA LYS A 167 7.46 -3.51 -21.80
C LYS A 167 8.05 -2.53 -22.80
N LEU A 168 8.59 -3.07 -23.88
CA LEU A 168 9.13 -2.30 -25.00
C LEU A 168 8.72 -3.02 -26.29
N GLN A 169 7.88 -2.37 -27.08
CA GLN A 169 7.21 -2.93 -28.24
C GLN A 169 6.47 -4.23 -27.87
N ASP A 170 6.68 -5.31 -28.62
CA ASP A 170 6.07 -6.63 -28.36
C ASP A 170 6.87 -7.47 -27.34
N LYS A 171 7.94 -6.91 -26.76
CA LYS A 171 8.83 -7.63 -25.85
C LYS A 171 8.62 -7.20 -24.41
N THR A 172 8.83 -8.14 -23.49
CA THR A 172 8.68 -7.91 -22.06
C THR A 172 9.81 -8.57 -21.28
N ALA A 173 10.37 -7.86 -20.30
CA ALA A 173 11.35 -8.41 -19.36
C ALA A 173 10.83 -8.25 -17.93
N ARG A 174 10.87 -9.34 -17.16
CA ARG A 174 10.51 -9.33 -15.74
C ARG A 174 11.79 -9.26 -14.92
N LEU A 175 11.89 -8.24 -14.07
CA LEU A 175 13.11 -7.85 -13.38
C LEU A 175 12.85 -7.71 -11.88
N LYS A 176 13.92 -7.82 -11.09
CA LYS A 176 13.92 -7.53 -9.66
C LYS A 176 14.90 -6.41 -9.39
N GLY A 177 14.40 -5.30 -8.84
CA GLY A 177 15.19 -4.11 -8.54
C GLY A 177 15.24 -3.78 -7.05
N LEU A 178 16.29 -3.08 -6.65
CA LEU A 178 16.45 -2.47 -5.34
C LEU A 178 15.91 -1.04 -5.37
N VAL A 179 15.06 -0.68 -4.41
CA VAL A 179 14.62 0.69 -4.16
C VAL A 179 15.77 1.45 -3.52
N ASP A 180 16.49 2.19 -4.36
CA ASP A 180 17.70 2.88 -3.93
C ASP A 180 17.38 4.34 -3.58
N THR A 181 17.37 4.65 -2.29
CA THR A 181 17.20 6.03 -1.79
C THR A 181 18.32 6.97 -2.24
N GLY A 182 19.47 6.44 -2.65
CA GLY A 182 20.57 7.21 -3.23
C GLY A 182 20.41 7.51 -4.72
N ASN A 183 19.54 6.78 -5.43
CA ASN A 183 19.30 7.02 -6.85
C ASN A 183 18.45 8.28 -7.04
N SER A 184 19.12 9.37 -7.41
CA SER A 184 18.51 10.67 -7.74
C SER A 184 18.59 10.97 -9.24
N LEU A 185 18.75 9.94 -10.07
CA LEU A 185 18.94 10.12 -11.51
C LEU A 185 17.64 10.56 -12.18
N ILE A 186 17.77 11.62 -12.95
CA ILE A 186 16.73 12.22 -13.76
C ILE A 186 17.22 12.35 -15.19
N ASP A 187 16.31 12.24 -16.15
CA ASP A 187 16.58 12.65 -17.52
C ASP A 187 16.74 14.18 -17.57
N PRO A 188 17.88 14.72 -18.02
CA PRO A 188 18.12 16.16 -18.06
C PRO A 188 17.18 16.92 -19.00
N ILE A 189 16.56 16.26 -19.98
CA ILE A 189 15.68 16.90 -20.96
C ILE A 189 14.24 16.95 -20.45
N THR A 190 13.72 15.82 -19.96
CA THR A 190 12.30 15.71 -19.57
C THR A 190 12.07 15.79 -18.07
N ASN A 191 13.14 15.80 -17.25
CA ASN A 191 13.09 15.77 -15.79
C ASN A 191 12.28 14.58 -15.23
N ILE A 192 12.40 13.42 -15.90
CA ILE A 192 11.69 12.19 -15.54
C ILE A 192 12.66 11.27 -14.77
N PRO A 193 12.20 10.54 -13.73
CA PRO A 193 13.03 9.58 -12.99
C PRO A 193 13.66 8.50 -13.87
N VAL A 194 14.85 8.05 -13.46
CA VAL A 194 15.61 7.01 -14.17
C VAL A 194 15.77 5.76 -13.29
N ILE A 195 15.40 4.60 -13.84
CA ILE A 195 15.79 3.29 -13.31
C ILE A 195 17.08 2.87 -13.97
N VAL A 196 18.10 2.53 -13.19
CA VAL A 196 19.32 1.92 -13.74
C VAL A 196 19.11 0.41 -13.82
N VAL A 197 19.35 -0.21 -14.96
CA VAL A 197 19.13 -1.64 -15.19
C VAL A 197 20.35 -2.26 -15.85
N GLU A 198 20.77 -3.44 -15.38
CA GLU A 198 21.85 -4.19 -16.02
C GLU A 198 21.49 -4.56 -17.46
N PHE A 199 22.44 -4.33 -18.37
CA PHE A 199 22.29 -4.66 -19.80
C PHE A 199 21.95 -6.14 -20.00
N SER A 200 22.59 -7.04 -19.23
CA SER A 200 22.33 -8.48 -19.24
C SER A 200 20.84 -8.82 -19.12
N ALA A 201 20.11 -8.10 -18.27
CA ALA A 201 18.73 -8.36 -17.93
C ALA A 201 17.71 -7.80 -18.95
N ILE A 202 18.10 -6.84 -19.77
CA ILE A 202 17.24 -6.20 -20.79
C ILE A 202 17.74 -6.36 -22.22
N SER A 203 18.85 -7.07 -22.43
CA SER A 203 19.47 -7.28 -23.73
C SER A 203 18.47 -7.77 -24.79
N GLU A 204 17.57 -8.67 -24.41
CA GLU A 204 16.53 -9.21 -25.28
C GLU A 204 15.49 -8.19 -25.75
N LEU A 205 15.20 -7.17 -24.93
CA LEU A 205 14.29 -6.07 -25.28
C LEU A 205 14.88 -5.19 -26.38
N LEU A 206 16.20 -5.02 -26.38
CA LEU A 206 16.88 -4.10 -27.28
C LEU A 206 17.03 -4.69 -28.69
N PRO A 207 17.09 -3.83 -29.73
CA PRO A 207 17.46 -4.22 -31.09
C PRO A 207 18.85 -4.84 -31.14
N SER A 208 19.10 -5.71 -32.12
CA SER A 208 20.41 -6.38 -32.29
C SER A 208 21.55 -5.39 -32.48
N SER A 209 21.33 -4.32 -33.25
CA SER A 209 22.27 -3.21 -33.47
C SER A 209 22.80 -2.63 -32.15
N ILE A 210 21.93 -2.42 -31.16
CA ILE A 210 22.29 -1.89 -29.84
C ILE A 210 22.97 -2.96 -28.99
N ARG A 211 22.51 -4.20 -29.07
CA ARG A 211 23.08 -5.31 -28.30
C ARG A 211 24.55 -5.55 -28.66
N ASP A 212 24.87 -5.49 -29.95
CA ASP A 212 26.23 -5.64 -30.45
C ASP A 212 27.13 -4.52 -29.94
N ILE A 213 26.63 -3.28 -29.89
CA ILE A 213 27.38 -2.14 -29.38
C ILE A 213 27.80 -2.34 -27.92
N PHE A 214 26.89 -2.77 -27.04
CA PHE A 214 27.21 -3.03 -25.63
C PHE A 214 28.11 -4.26 -25.42
N THR A 215 28.17 -5.16 -26.41
CA THR A 215 29.05 -6.35 -26.37
C THR A 215 30.47 -6.01 -26.83
N ILE A 216 30.61 -5.06 -27.78
CA ILE A 216 31.88 -4.71 -28.43
C ILE A 216 32.58 -3.55 -27.71
N TYR A 217 31.84 -2.58 -27.16
CA TYR A 217 32.37 -1.36 -26.59
C TYR A 217 32.20 -1.29 -25.07
N SER A 218 33.21 -0.75 -24.37
CA SER A 218 33.14 -0.47 -22.94
C SER A 218 32.32 0.79 -22.64
N GLU A 219 31.88 0.96 -21.39
CA GLU A 219 31.02 2.09 -20.98
C GLU A 219 31.61 3.48 -21.25
N ASP A 220 32.93 3.60 -21.40
CA ASP A 220 33.59 4.88 -21.61
C ASP A 220 33.48 5.39 -23.07
N ASP A 221 33.01 4.54 -24.00
CA ASP A 221 32.84 4.87 -25.42
C ASP A 221 31.41 5.31 -25.80
N LEU A 222 30.62 5.80 -24.83
CA LEU A 222 29.24 6.27 -25.08
C LEU A 222 29.12 7.38 -26.14
N SER A 223 30.20 8.13 -26.40
CA SER A 223 30.26 9.10 -27.49
C SER A 223 30.19 8.44 -28.87
N ILE A 224 30.73 7.23 -29.02
CA ILE A 224 30.67 6.42 -30.24
C ILE A 224 29.27 5.82 -30.36
N ILE A 225 28.74 5.28 -29.25
CA ILE A 225 27.40 4.70 -29.17
C ILE A 225 26.33 5.71 -29.60
N SER A 226 26.38 6.93 -29.07
CA SER A 226 25.41 7.99 -29.41
C SER A 226 25.45 8.40 -30.89
N ARG A 227 26.63 8.42 -31.51
CA ARG A 227 26.78 8.70 -32.95
C ARG A 227 26.20 7.59 -33.82
N VAL A 228 26.45 6.33 -33.46
CA VAL A 228 25.90 5.18 -34.20
C VAL A 228 24.37 5.18 -34.12
N ILE A 229 23.81 5.46 -32.95
CA ILE A 229 22.36 5.50 -32.74
C ILE A 229 21.71 6.69 -33.45
N SER A 230 22.36 7.86 -33.46
CA SER A 230 21.81 9.05 -34.14
C SER A 230 21.73 8.86 -35.66
N ASN A 231 22.52 7.95 -36.21
CA ASN A 231 22.57 7.64 -37.63
C ASN A 231 21.68 6.43 -38.02
N SER A 232 21.07 5.74 -37.05
CA SER A 232 20.18 4.61 -37.31
C SER A 232 18.71 5.04 -37.24
N ASN A 233 17.88 4.51 -38.15
CA ASN A 233 16.42 4.69 -38.13
C ASN A 233 15.74 3.81 -37.07
N GLU A 234 16.28 3.83 -35.84
CA GLU A 234 15.74 3.04 -34.74
C GLU A 234 14.41 3.63 -34.27
N LEU A 235 13.42 2.75 -34.08
CA LEU A 235 12.11 3.13 -33.52
C LEU A 235 12.23 3.61 -32.05
N ILE A 236 13.31 3.22 -31.36
CA ILE A 236 13.56 3.53 -29.97
C ILE A 236 14.41 4.79 -29.86
N LYS A 237 13.88 5.81 -29.18
CA LYS A 237 14.61 7.06 -28.91
C LYS A 237 15.51 6.90 -27.69
N PHE A 238 16.81 6.79 -27.94
CA PHE A 238 17.80 6.82 -26.89
C PHE A 238 18.19 8.24 -26.48
N ARG A 239 18.66 8.38 -25.25
CA ARG A 239 19.13 9.63 -24.66
C ARG A 239 20.32 9.36 -23.75
N LEU A 240 21.16 10.36 -23.57
CA LEU A 240 22.31 10.29 -22.67
C LEU A 240 21.95 10.88 -21.31
N ILE A 241 22.21 10.13 -20.25
CA ILE A 241 21.86 10.47 -18.86
C ILE A 241 23.17 10.66 -18.09
N PRO A 242 23.53 11.89 -17.70
CA PRO A 242 24.68 12.12 -16.84
C PRO A 242 24.43 11.54 -15.46
N PHE A 243 25.45 10.90 -14.87
CA PHE A 243 25.40 10.39 -13.51
C PHE A 243 26.69 10.66 -12.77
N LYS A 244 26.60 10.64 -11.44
CA LYS A 244 27.74 10.71 -10.53
C LYS A 244 27.67 9.54 -9.56
N SER A 245 28.79 8.83 -9.40
CA SER A 245 28.92 7.72 -8.45
C SER A 245 30.26 7.77 -7.72
N VAL A 246 30.38 6.95 -6.67
CA VAL A 246 31.66 6.76 -5.98
C VAL A 246 32.64 6.10 -6.94
N GLY A 247 33.65 6.85 -7.38
CA GLY A 247 34.66 6.40 -8.35
C GLY A 247 34.45 6.89 -9.79
N LYS A 248 33.32 7.53 -10.12
CA LYS A 248 33.06 8.12 -11.45
C LYS A 248 32.31 9.45 -11.32
N GLU A 249 33.05 10.56 -11.43
CA GLU A 249 32.47 11.91 -11.23
C GLU A 249 31.67 12.44 -12.43
N ASN A 250 32.05 12.07 -13.65
CA ASN A 250 31.41 12.50 -14.90
C ASN A 250 30.97 11.29 -15.72
N GLY A 251 30.13 10.44 -15.12
CA GLY A 251 29.59 9.26 -15.79
C GLY A 251 28.48 9.63 -16.77
N MET A 252 28.33 8.81 -17.81
CA MET A 252 27.19 8.86 -18.72
C MET A 252 26.55 7.48 -18.79
N LEU A 253 25.22 7.42 -18.89
CA LEU A 253 24.47 6.21 -19.22
C LEU A 253 23.71 6.45 -20.51
N LEU A 254 23.57 5.41 -21.32
CA LEU A 254 22.57 5.40 -22.38
C LEU A 254 21.23 5.02 -21.76
N GLY A 255 20.17 5.75 -22.05
CA GLY A 255 18.84 5.37 -21.63
C GLY A 255 17.79 5.48 -22.70
N PHE A 256 16.65 4.84 -22.48
CA PHE A 256 15.49 4.86 -23.35
C PHE A 256 14.20 4.90 -22.52
N LYS A 257 13.12 5.41 -23.11
CA LYS A 257 11.80 5.38 -22.49
C LYS A 257 11.09 4.09 -22.93
N PRO A 258 10.74 3.17 -22.02
CA PRO A 258 9.91 2.02 -22.34
C PRO A 258 8.48 2.46 -22.63
N ASP A 259 7.68 1.56 -23.22
CA ASP A 259 6.27 1.85 -23.45
C ASP A 259 5.51 1.88 -22.12
N ARG A 260 5.80 0.91 -21.25
CA ARG A 260 5.18 0.78 -19.92
C ARG A 260 6.10 0.07 -18.93
N ILE A 261 6.02 0.46 -17.67
CA ILE A 261 6.52 -0.33 -16.54
C ILE A 261 5.34 -0.73 -15.66
N ILE A 262 5.32 -2.01 -15.25
CA ILE A 262 4.33 -2.56 -14.33
C ILE A 262 5.05 -2.98 -13.06
N ILE A 263 4.77 -2.30 -11.96
CA ILE A 263 5.31 -2.68 -10.65
C ILE A 263 4.41 -3.78 -10.08
N GLU A 264 4.99 -4.95 -9.82
CA GLU A 264 4.27 -6.11 -9.29
C GLU A 264 4.06 -5.94 -7.77
N ASN A 265 3.07 -5.11 -7.40
CA ASN A 265 2.61 -4.91 -6.03
C ASN A 265 1.19 -5.47 -5.86
N ASP A 266 0.64 -5.41 -4.63
CA ASP A 266 -0.73 -5.91 -4.36
C ASP A 266 -1.81 -5.26 -5.29
N GLU A 267 -1.54 -4.09 -5.90
CA GLU A 267 -2.46 -3.39 -6.83
C GLU A 267 -1.97 -3.26 -8.28
N ASP A 268 -0.83 -3.86 -8.66
CA ASP A 268 -0.23 -3.78 -10.01
C ASP A 268 -0.21 -2.33 -10.57
N LYS A 269 0.70 -1.50 -10.05
CA LYS A 269 0.80 -0.08 -10.40
C LYS A 269 1.48 0.07 -11.76
N GLN A 270 0.81 0.74 -12.70
CA GLN A 270 1.41 1.11 -13.98
C GLN A 270 2.10 2.47 -13.88
N VAL A 271 3.34 2.54 -14.37
CA VAL A 271 4.13 3.76 -14.45
C VAL A 271 4.57 3.97 -15.90
N SER A 272 4.24 5.13 -16.48
CA SER A 272 4.52 5.45 -17.89
C SER A 272 5.58 6.55 -18.06
N GLU A 273 5.77 7.41 -17.06
CA GLU A 273 6.76 8.49 -17.10
C GLU A 273 8.03 8.05 -16.38
N ILE A 274 8.84 7.27 -17.08
CA ILE A 274 10.09 6.74 -16.55
C ILE A 274 11.09 6.45 -17.66
N VAL A 275 12.38 6.57 -17.36
CA VAL A 275 13.47 6.24 -18.28
C VAL A 275 14.26 5.07 -17.71
N ILE A 276 14.71 4.16 -18.58
CA ILE A 276 15.64 3.08 -18.22
C ILE A 276 17.03 3.50 -18.66
N GLY A 277 17.96 3.64 -17.73
CA GLY A 277 19.39 3.78 -17.96
C GLY A 277 20.05 2.41 -17.98
N ILE A 278 20.82 2.12 -19.03
CA ILE A 278 21.47 0.83 -19.26
C ILE A 278 22.85 0.85 -18.61
N TYR A 279 23.08 -0.05 -17.66
CA TYR A 279 24.38 -0.26 -17.01
C TYR A 279 25.04 -1.51 -17.56
N ASN A 280 26.26 -1.41 -18.10
CA ASN A 280 26.95 -2.50 -18.78
C ASN A 280 27.91 -3.23 -17.85
N SER A 281 27.43 -3.54 -16.65
CA SER A 281 28.16 -4.27 -15.61
C SER A 281 27.16 -4.84 -14.60
N HIS A 282 27.65 -5.58 -13.61
CA HIS A 282 26.83 -6.14 -12.54
C HIS A 282 26.73 -5.18 -11.35
N LEU A 283 25.52 -4.96 -10.85
CA LEU A 283 25.24 -4.16 -9.67
C LEU A 283 25.53 -4.94 -8.38
N THR A 284 25.42 -6.27 -8.42
CA THR A 284 25.76 -7.15 -7.30
C THR A 284 26.52 -8.38 -7.76
N ASN A 285 27.39 -8.92 -6.91
CA ASN A 285 28.09 -10.18 -7.20
C ASN A 285 27.18 -11.40 -7.07
N ASN A 286 26.05 -11.28 -6.37
CA ASN A 286 25.15 -12.40 -6.05
C ASN A 286 23.85 -12.38 -6.88
N ASN A 287 23.68 -11.43 -7.81
CA ASN A 287 22.44 -11.22 -8.58
C ASN A 287 21.17 -11.09 -7.70
N ASP A 288 21.31 -10.49 -6.52
CA ASP A 288 20.18 -10.28 -5.59
C ASP A 288 19.12 -9.35 -6.20
N TYR A 289 19.58 -8.42 -7.05
CA TYR A 289 18.82 -7.51 -7.89
C TYR A 289 19.64 -7.15 -9.14
N VAL A 290 18.94 -6.73 -10.19
CA VAL A 290 19.52 -6.33 -11.50
C VAL A 290 19.12 -4.92 -11.92
N ALA A 291 18.50 -4.17 -11.00
CA ALA A 291 18.09 -2.79 -11.25
C ALA A 291 18.10 -1.93 -9.98
N LEU A 292 18.38 -0.63 -10.12
CA LEU A 292 18.22 0.39 -9.09
C LEU A 292 17.02 1.26 -9.44
N LEU A 293 15.97 1.16 -8.63
CA LEU A 293 14.72 1.90 -8.77
C LEU A 293 14.84 3.28 -8.10
N HIS A 294 14.38 4.31 -8.78
CA HIS A 294 14.21 5.64 -8.20
C HIS A 294 13.12 5.62 -7.11
N PRO A 295 13.31 6.26 -5.93
CA PRO A 295 12.37 6.19 -4.82
C PRO A 295 10.95 6.68 -5.14
N GLU A 296 10.83 7.67 -6.03
CA GLU A 296 9.55 8.25 -6.45
C GLU A 296 8.63 7.25 -7.17
N ILE A 297 9.16 6.14 -7.67
CA ILE A 297 8.38 5.13 -8.41
C ILE A 297 7.35 4.45 -7.51
N ILE A 298 7.66 4.33 -6.21
CA ILE A 298 6.86 3.58 -5.24
C ILE A 298 5.82 4.46 -4.54
N ASN A 299 6.03 5.77 -4.53
CA ASN A 299 5.14 6.74 -3.86
C ASN A 299 3.86 7.03 -4.64
#